data_AF-A0A353Q3E8-F1
#
_entry.id   AF-A0A353Q3E8-F1
#
_cell.length_a   1.000
_cell.length_b   1.000
_cell.length_c   1.000
_cell.angle_alpha   90.00
_cell.angle_beta   90.00
_cell.angle_gamma   90.00
#
_symmetry.space_group_name_H-M   'P 1'
#
loop_
_entity.id
_entity.type
_entity.pdbx_description
1 polymer ?
#
loop_
_entity_poly.entity_id
_entity_poly.type
_entity_poly.pdbx_seq_one_letter_code
_entity_poly.pdbx_strand_id
1 'polypeptide(L)'
;MSQDINKIRVQIKENINILINNGKLAEAKILLEEYKKVVHDDIEIYSIEAIILILENKLEEAEKVLKYGLSKNSNNFDLLFNLGYLCECKNNITEAKAIYNIAGMVDNNAESREALNNEMLQIGNLESKYNVILFGSYSECLKFKERFNNWNVVAICSDKTEGEAIDVSELTKYDYDFIFIVEYLDKDKVYKKLGKYNKKNIYFIEDFKTSVIEGVDYKISKLFSKEEVCGIVTGLSYAEVGIQENLLQHNFINFAFSAQDLYYDFLLLKYLFQFEEVKRSLKYVIINLAYYSFDYDMSKTISKYRIHRYTNYFKEYHNNDDIIGVDITKAFYEERITFQDYVNMNKMKEKSILNINDQNGIYEAKRNSSMDYKDTRYENEKILDNYIHFLKENNIKPIIVICPTSSYYRKYFNNNKKTTFYNILNRINEKYNVQVIDYFQSCLFQDDDFWDYSHLNGKGAEKFTKILNEEIEW
;
A
#
# COMPACT_ATOMS: atom_id res chain seq x y z
N MET A 1 -13.44 -35.63 20.87
CA MET A 1 -14.12 -35.52 19.56
C MET A 1 -13.57 -34.41 18.66
N SER A 2 -13.66 -33.11 18.98
CA SER A 2 -13.09 -32.07 18.10
C SER A 2 -11.54 -32.07 18.08
N GLN A 3 -10.90 -32.33 19.23
CA GLN A 3 -9.44 -32.45 19.31
C GLN A 3 -8.88 -33.65 18.54
N ASP A 4 -9.60 -34.79 18.54
CA ASP A 4 -9.19 -36.00 17.83
C ASP A 4 -9.26 -35.82 16.30
N ILE A 5 -10.31 -35.13 15.81
CA ILE A 5 -10.46 -34.80 14.39
C ILE A 5 -9.35 -33.86 13.94
N ASN A 6 -9.03 -32.82 14.72
CA ASN A 6 -7.94 -31.91 14.38
C ASN A 6 -6.57 -32.61 14.36
N LYS A 7 -6.33 -33.52 15.30
CA LYS A 7 -5.09 -34.32 15.31
C LYS A 7 -4.96 -35.21 14.07
N ILE A 8 -6.06 -35.82 13.63
CA ILE A 8 -6.10 -36.62 12.40
C ILE A 8 -5.85 -35.73 11.17
N ARG A 9 -6.45 -34.53 11.10
CA ARG A 9 -6.22 -33.57 10.01
C ARG A 9 -4.74 -33.21 9.88
N VAL A 10 -4.09 -32.85 10.98
CA VAL A 10 -2.65 -32.53 11.02
C VAL A 10 -1.82 -33.72 10.55
N GLN A 11 -2.09 -34.92 11.07
CA GLN A 11 -1.32 -36.11 10.74
C GLN A 11 -1.45 -36.52 9.26
N ILE A 12 -2.63 -36.36 8.65
CA ILE A 12 -2.81 -36.62 7.22
C ILE A 12 -1.97 -35.63 6.40
N LYS A 13 -1.99 -34.34 6.73
CA LYS A 13 -1.20 -33.31 6.03
C LYS A 13 0.30 -33.54 6.17
N GLU A 14 0.78 -33.91 7.36
CA GLU A 14 2.17 -34.31 7.59
C GLU A 14 2.57 -35.50 6.70
N ASN A 15 1.71 -36.52 6.59
CA ASN A 15 1.96 -37.66 5.71
C ASN A 15 2.02 -37.24 4.24
N ILE A 16 1.14 -36.33 3.79
CA ILE A 16 1.17 -35.79 2.43
C ILE A 16 2.50 -35.06 2.19
N ASN A 17 2.94 -34.20 3.11
CA ASN A 17 4.21 -33.48 3.01
C ASN A 17 5.42 -34.43 2.98
N ILE A 18 5.40 -35.51 3.77
CA ILE A 18 6.44 -36.56 3.71
C ILE A 18 6.48 -37.23 2.34
N LEU A 19 5.32 -37.52 1.73
CA LEU A 19 5.25 -38.09 0.39
C LEU A 19 5.81 -37.12 -0.67
N ILE A 20 5.45 -35.84 -0.58
CA ILE A 20 5.98 -34.78 -1.45
C ILE A 20 7.50 -34.69 -1.35
N ASN A 21 8.04 -34.60 -0.14
CA ASN A 21 9.49 -34.50 0.10
C ASN A 21 10.27 -35.72 -0.38
N ASN A 22 9.62 -36.89 -0.45
CA ASN A 22 10.20 -38.12 -1.00
C ASN A 22 9.97 -38.30 -2.52
N GLY A 23 9.41 -37.30 -3.21
CA GLY A 23 9.11 -37.35 -4.65
C GLY A 23 7.94 -38.28 -5.03
N LYS A 24 7.16 -38.76 -4.06
CA LYS A 24 6.03 -39.68 -4.25
C LYS A 24 4.73 -38.93 -4.57
N LEU A 25 4.76 -38.11 -5.62
CA LEU A 25 3.67 -37.17 -5.95
C LEU A 25 2.33 -37.85 -6.22
N ALA A 26 2.34 -39.02 -6.88
CA ALA A 26 1.11 -39.77 -7.15
C ALA A 26 0.43 -40.27 -5.85
N GLU A 27 1.21 -40.76 -4.89
CA GLU A 27 0.71 -41.19 -3.57
C GLU A 27 0.18 -39.98 -2.78
N ALA A 28 0.92 -38.87 -2.80
CA ALA A 28 0.52 -37.61 -2.16
C ALA A 28 -0.83 -37.11 -2.69
N LYS A 29 -1.01 -37.14 -4.02
CA LYS A 29 -2.23 -36.71 -4.70
C LYS A 29 -3.43 -37.60 -4.35
N ILE A 30 -3.25 -38.92 -4.32
CA ILE A 30 -4.31 -39.85 -3.91
C ILE A 30 -4.77 -39.53 -2.47
N LEU A 31 -3.81 -39.37 -1.55
CA LEU A 31 -4.13 -39.07 -0.16
C LEU A 31 -4.80 -37.69 0.02
N LEU A 32 -4.38 -36.69 -0.75
CA LEU A 32 -5.01 -35.37 -0.77
C LEU A 32 -6.45 -35.43 -1.29
N GLU A 33 -6.72 -36.18 -2.36
CA GLU A 33 -8.08 -36.36 -2.88
C GLU A 33 -8.99 -37.13 -1.92
N GLU A 34 -8.45 -38.09 -1.17
CA GLU A 34 -9.18 -38.75 -0.08
C GLU A 34 -9.49 -37.77 1.06
N TYR A 35 -8.54 -36.92 1.43
CA TYR A 35 -8.72 -35.90 2.46
C TYR A 35 -9.83 -34.91 2.08
N LYS A 36 -9.81 -34.39 0.84
CA LYS A 36 -10.81 -33.43 0.31
C LYS A 36 -12.24 -33.96 0.34
N LYS A 37 -12.45 -35.28 0.22
CA LYS A 37 -13.79 -35.90 0.32
C LYS A 37 -14.39 -35.80 1.72
N VAL A 38 -13.54 -35.68 2.74
CA VAL A 38 -13.94 -35.66 4.14
C VAL A 38 -13.92 -34.23 4.69
N VAL A 39 -12.91 -33.44 4.31
CA VAL A 39 -12.68 -32.10 4.82
C VAL A 39 -12.79 -31.08 3.69
N HIS A 40 -13.76 -30.18 3.82
CA HIS A 40 -14.11 -29.22 2.77
C HIS A 40 -13.74 -27.77 3.14
N ASP A 41 -13.32 -27.54 4.39
CA ASP A 41 -13.14 -26.22 5.00
C ASP A 41 -11.67 -25.89 5.35
N ASP A 42 -10.72 -26.71 4.88
CA ASP A 42 -9.29 -26.53 5.18
C ASP A 42 -8.59 -25.77 4.06
N ILE A 43 -8.15 -24.55 4.35
CA ILE A 43 -7.47 -23.66 3.38
C ILE A 43 -6.11 -24.21 2.94
N GLU A 44 -5.44 -24.98 3.80
CA GLU A 44 -4.09 -25.50 3.54
C GLU A 44 -4.08 -26.52 2.37
N ILE A 45 -5.24 -27.11 2.03
CA ILE A 45 -5.33 -28.05 0.90
C ILE A 45 -4.93 -27.40 -0.42
N TYR A 46 -5.25 -26.12 -0.60
CA TYR A 46 -4.92 -25.39 -1.84
C TYR A 46 -3.41 -25.15 -1.93
N SER A 47 -2.77 -24.91 -0.78
CA SER A 47 -1.32 -24.75 -0.69
C SER A 47 -0.59 -26.05 -1.04
N ILE A 48 -1.02 -27.17 -0.45
CA ILE A 48 -0.46 -28.51 -0.71
C ILE A 48 -0.69 -28.92 -2.18
N GLU A 49 -1.91 -28.74 -2.70
CA GLU A 49 -2.24 -29.04 -4.08
C GLU A 49 -1.38 -28.26 -5.07
N ALA A 50 -1.20 -26.97 -4.83
CA ALA A 50 -0.37 -26.12 -5.67
C ALA A 50 1.08 -26.59 -5.73
N ILE A 51 1.68 -26.99 -4.60
CA ILE A 51 3.04 -27.54 -4.58
C ILE A 51 3.14 -28.82 -5.41
N ILE A 52 2.17 -29.74 -5.27
CA ILE A 52 2.14 -30.96 -6.09
C ILE A 52 2.09 -30.59 -7.58
N LEU A 53 1.25 -29.63 -7.97
CA LEU A 53 1.12 -29.17 -9.36
C LEU A 53 2.40 -28.49 -9.86
N ILE A 54 3.06 -27.68 -9.04
CA ILE A 54 4.36 -27.04 -9.39
C ILE A 54 5.42 -28.12 -9.64
N LEU A 55 5.53 -29.11 -8.77
CA LEU A 55 6.48 -30.22 -8.92
C LEU A 55 6.15 -31.14 -10.12
N GLU A 56 4.88 -31.21 -10.54
CA GLU A 56 4.45 -31.84 -11.79
C GLU A 56 4.66 -30.95 -13.03
N ASN A 57 5.22 -29.75 -12.88
CA ASN A 57 5.39 -28.73 -13.93
C ASN A 57 4.05 -28.28 -14.57
N LYS A 58 2.97 -28.23 -13.79
CA LYS A 58 1.64 -27.75 -14.17
C LYS A 58 1.37 -26.36 -13.60
N LEU A 59 2.17 -25.40 -14.04
CA LEU A 59 2.26 -24.06 -13.43
C LEU A 59 0.94 -23.29 -13.53
N GLU A 60 0.22 -23.38 -14.65
CA GLU A 60 -1.05 -22.69 -14.85
C GLU A 60 -2.19 -23.27 -14.00
N GLU A 61 -2.17 -24.59 -13.75
CA GLU A 61 -3.12 -25.23 -12.83
C GLU A 61 -2.81 -24.83 -11.38
N ALA A 62 -1.52 -24.80 -11.02
CA ALA A 62 -1.09 -24.35 -9.70
C ALA A 62 -1.51 -22.90 -9.42
N GLU A 63 -1.34 -22.00 -10.41
CA GLU A 63 -1.76 -20.60 -10.30
C GLU A 63 -3.24 -20.48 -9.98
N LYS A 64 -4.10 -21.22 -10.70
CA LYS A 64 -5.56 -21.21 -10.47
C LYS A 64 -5.92 -21.70 -9.07
N VAL A 65 -5.28 -22.77 -8.60
CA VAL A 65 -5.50 -23.32 -7.26
C VAL A 65 -5.12 -22.28 -6.19
N LEU A 66 -3.96 -21.65 -6.32
CA LEU A 66 -3.49 -20.62 -5.38
C LEU A 66 -4.40 -19.40 -5.37
N LYS A 67 -4.74 -18.87 -6.55
CA LYS A 67 -5.65 -17.71 -6.68
C LYS A 67 -7.03 -18.00 -6.13
N TYR A 68 -7.56 -19.20 -6.39
CA TYR A 68 -8.83 -19.64 -5.80
C TYR A 68 -8.73 -19.72 -4.27
N GLY A 69 -7.64 -20.27 -3.72
CA GLY A 69 -7.38 -20.26 -2.28
C GLY A 69 -7.35 -18.82 -1.71
N LEU A 70 -6.62 -17.91 -2.37
CA LEU A 70 -6.53 -16.50 -1.97
C LEU A 70 -7.87 -15.77 -2.06
N SER A 71 -8.75 -16.17 -2.99
CA SER A 71 -10.11 -15.64 -3.06
C SER A 71 -10.96 -16.01 -1.83
N LYS A 72 -10.60 -17.10 -1.11
CA LYS A 72 -11.24 -17.51 0.15
C LYS A 72 -10.56 -16.88 1.36
N ASN A 73 -9.24 -16.76 1.33
CA ASN A 73 -8.45 -16.12 2.38
C ASN A 73 -7.24 -15.39 1.76
N SER A 74 -7.41 -14.09 1.50
CA SER A 74 -6.41 -13.26 0.82
C SER A 74 -5.12 -13.07 1.60
N ASN A 75 -5.15 -13.35 2.91
CA ASN A 75 -4.05 -13.06 3.83
C ASN A 75 -3.39 -14.35 4.34
N ASN A 76 -3.60 -15.48 3.66
CA ASN A 76 -2.96 -16.73 4.04
C ASN A 76 -1.48 -16.74 3.61
N PHE A 77 -0.58 -16.91 4.58
CA PHE A 77 0.86 -16.92 4.35
C PHE A 77 1.29 -18.00 3.35
N ASP A 78 0.89 -19.25 3.56
CA ASP A 78 1.36 -20.38 2.73
C ASP A 78 0.94 -20.22 1.26
N LEU A 79 -0.28 -19.73 1.02
CA LEU A 79 -0.77 -19.46 -0.34
C LEU A 79 0.00 -18.32 -1.01
N LEU A 80 0.31 -17.25 -0.27
CA LEU A 80 1.13 -16.16 -0.80
C LEU A 80 2.56 -16.63 -1.06
N PHE A 81 3.18 -17.33 -0.11
CA PHE A 81 4.54 -17.86 -0.24
C PHE A 81 4.65 -18.77 -1.47
N ASN A 82 3.72 -19.71 -1.64
CA ASN A 82 3.72 -20.62 -2.78
C ASN A 82 3.38 -19.93 -4.11
N LEU A 83 2.61 -18.84 -4.09
CA LEU A 83 2.41 -18.01 -5.28
C LEU A 83 3.68 -17.25 -5.67
N GLY A 84 4.44 -16.75 -4.69
CA GLY A 84 5.76 -16.17 -4.91
C GLY A 84 6.71 -17.18 -5.57
N TYR A 85 6.76 -18.40 -5.03
CA TYR A 85 7.58 -19.49 -5.56
C TYR A 85 7.17 -19.90 -6.99
N LEU A 86 5.85 -19.96 -7.25
CA LEU A 86 5.33 -20.19 -8.59
C LEU A 86 5.78 -19.10 -9.58
N CYS A 87 5.72 -17.82 -9.18
CA CYS A 87 6.21 -16.71 -10.00
C CYS A 87 7.71 -16.85 -10.29
N GLU A 88 8.53 -17.34 -9.36
CA GLU A 88 9.94 -17.65 -9.61
C GLU A 88 10.12 -18.76 -10.64
N CYS A 89 9.34 -19.86 -10.53
CA CYS A 89 9.34 -20.93 -11.53
C CYS A 89 8.95 -20.42 -12.93
N LYS A 90 8.08 -19.41 -13.01
CA LYS A 90 7.71 -18.71 -14.26
C LYS A 90 8.71 -17.61 -14.67
N ASN A 91 9.77 -17.36 -13.89
CA ASN A 91 10.74 -16.27 -14.07
C ASN A 91 10.14 -14.84 -14.00
N ASN A 92 9.01 -14.69 -13.30
CA ASN A 92 8.33 -13.41 -13.02
C ASN A 92 8.85 -12.78 -11.72
N ILE A 93 10.13 -12.39 -11.69
CA ILE A 93 10.82 -11.95 -10.46
C ILE A 93 10.17 -10.71 -9.81
N THR A 94 9.64 -9.77 -10.60
CA THR A 94 8.97 -8.56 -10.06
C THR A 94 7.73 -8.92 -9.26
N GLU A 95 6.91 -9.85 -9.76
CA GLU A 95 5.72 -10.34 -9.06
C GLU A 95 6.11 -11.12 -7.82
N ALA A 96 7.08 -12.04 -7.93
CA ALA A 96 7.56 -12.84 -6.80
C ALA A 96 7.99 -11.94 -5.64
N LYS A 97 8.76 -10.87 -5.91
CA LYS A 97 9.15 -9.87 -4.89
C LYS A 97 7.95 -9.20 -4.24
N ALA A 98 6.98 -8.75 -5.03
CA ALA A 98 5.76 -8.13 -4.49
C ALA A 98 5.01 -9.09 -3.57
N ILE A 99 4.85 -10.34 -3.99
CA ILE A 99 4.13 -11.37 -3.24
C ILE A 99 4.86 -11.72 -1.94
N TYR A 100 6.19 -11.87 -1.96
CA TYR A 100 6.97 -12.16 -0.75
C TYR A 100 6.96 -11.02 0.25
N ASN A 101 7.00 -9.75 -0.21
CA ASN A 101 6.84 -8.60 0.67
C ASN A 101 5.47 -8.65 1.38
N ILE A 102 4.40 -8.98 0.64
CA ILE A 102 3.05 -9.13 1.20
C ILE A 102 2.98 -10.30 2.18
N ALA A 103 3.59 -11.44 1.84
CA ALA A 103 3.66 -12.61 2.72
C ALA A 103 4.30 -12.27 4.07
N GLY A 104 5.38 -11.48 4.07
CA GLY A 104 6.05 -11.02 5.29
C GLY A 104 5.21 -10.07 6.15
N MET A 105 4.21 -9.40 5.57
CA MET A 105 3.30 -8.52 6.32
C MET A 105 2.12 -9.28 6.96
N VAL A 106 1.72 -10.42 6.39
CA VAL A 106 0.59 -11.20 6.92
C VAL A 106 0.99 -12.16 8.03
N ASP A 107 2.25 -12.61 8.06
CA ASP A 107 2.78 -13.48 9.10
C ASP A 107 4.20 -13.08 9.51
N ASN A 108 4.39 -12.93 10.82
CA ASN A 108 5.61 -12.45 11.45
C ASN A 108 6.28 -13.52 12.32
N ASN A 109 5.86 -14.78 12.23
CA ASN A 109 6.51 -15.85 12.97
C ASN A 109 7.99 -16.03 12.53
N ALA A 110 8.81 -16.65 13.39
CA ALA A 110 10.25 -16.74 13.14
C ALA A 110 10.60 -17.61 11.92
N GLU A 111 9.88 -18.73 11.74
CA GLU A 111 10.11 -19.71 10.67
C GLU A 111 9.73 -19.12 9.30
N SER A 112 8.54 -18.50 9.20
CA SER A 112 8.06 -17.79 8.02
C SER A 112 9.02 -16.68 7.59
N ARG A 113 9.56 -15.93 8.54
CA ARG A 113 10.55 -14.87 8.25
C ARG A 113 11.88 -15.44 7.76
N GLU A 114 12.36 -16.53 8.34
CA GLU A 114 13.59 -17.18 7.88
C GLU A 114 13.43 -17.67 6.44
N ALA A 115 12.32 -18.35 6.14
CA ALA A 115 11.99 -18.81 4.79
C ALA A 115 11.94 -17.65 3.80
N LEU A 116 11.20 -16.57 4.10
CA LEU A 116 11.11 -15.39 3.24
C LEU A 116 12.46 -14.71 3.03
N ASN A 117 13.25 -14.53 4.08
CA ASN A 117 14.56 -13.90 3.96
C ASN A 117 15.48 -14.71 3.04
N ASN A 118 15.45 -16.04 3.13
CA ASN A 118 16.24 -16.91 2.27
C ASN A 118 15.83 -16.76 0.79
N GLU A 119 14.54 -16.70 0.47
CA GLU A 119 14.07 -16.48 -0.90
C GLU A 119 14.37 -15.06 -1.40
N MET A 120 14.10 -14.04 -0.58
CA MET A 120 14.37 -12.64 -0.91
C MET A 120 15.86 -12.39 -1.20
N LEU A 121 16.77 -13.05 -0.49
CA LEU A 121 18.21 -13.02 -0.75
C LEU A 121 18.56 -13.66 -2.10
N GLN A 122 17.95 -14.81 -2.44
CA GLN A 122 18.19 -15.51 -3.70
C GLN A 122 17.78 -14.68 -4.92
N ILE A 123 16.64 -13.96 -4.83
CA ILE A 123 16.15 -13.07 -5.90
C ILE A 123 16.81 -11.67 -5.89
N GLY A 124 17.88 -11.50 -5.10
CA GLY A 124 18.71 -10.30 -5.08
C GLY A 124 18.07 -9.09 -4.40
N ASN A 125 17.13 -9.28 -3.46
CA ASN A 125 16.64 -8.20 -2.63
C ASN A 125 17.57 -8.02 -1.41
N LEU A 126 18.46 -7.04 -1.48
CA LEU A 126 19.31 -6.62 -0.37
C LEU A 126 18.78 -5.30 0.18
N GLU A 127 18.13 -5.34 1.34
CA GLU A 127 17.89 -4.11 2.11
C GLU A 127 19.16 -3.74 2.88
N SER A 128 19.70 -2.56 2.57
CA SER A 128 20.79 -1.99 3.35
C SER A 128 20.27 -1.61 4.74
N LYS A 129 20.87 -2.17 5.78
CA LYS A 129 20.57 -1.77 7.16
C LYS A 129 21.29 -0.46 7.47
N TYR A 130 20.56 0.50 8.01
CA TYR A 130 21.16 1.72 8.54
C TYR A 130 21.98 1.43 9.81
N ASN A 131 23.13 2.06 9.94
CA ASN A 131 23.89 2.16 11.18
C ASN A 131 23.26 3.25 12.05
N VAL A 132 22.66 2.86 13.17
CA VAL A 132 21.86 3.76 14.01
C VAL A 132 22.46 3.88 15.40
N ILE A 133 22.52 5.10 15.91
CA ILE A 133 22.70 5.35 17.35
C ILE A 133 21.34 5.59 17.97
N LEU A 134 20.99 4.78 18.97
CA LEU A 134 19.79 5.02 19.77
C LEU A 134 20.14 5.97 20.91
N PHE A 135 19.29 6.96 21.16
CA PHE A 135 19.48 7.92 22.23
C PHE A 135 18.26 7.95 23.16
N GLY A 136 18.51 7.80 24.46
CA GLY A 136 17.50 7.79 25.51
C GLY A 136 17.98 6.96 26.70
N SER A 137 17.07 6.65 27.63
CA SER A 137 17.38 5.71 28.72
C SER A 137 17.81 4.34 28.18
N TYR A 138 18.81 3.72 28.80
CA TYR A 138 19.40 2.45 28.33
C TYR A 138 18.34 1.34 28.18
N SER A 139 17.39 1.27 29.11
CA SER A 139 16.28 0.32 29.07
C SER A 139 15.34 0.51 27.87
N GLU A 140 15.00 1.75 27.52
CA GLU A 140 14.10 2.02 26.39
C GLU A 140 14.81 1.77 25.05
N CYS A 141 16.11 2.10 24.98
CA CYS A 141 16.94 1.76 23.82
C CYS A 141 17.04 0.23 23.60
N LEU A 142 17.17 -0.57 24.66
CA LEU A 142 17.18 -2.03 24.53
C LEU A 142 15.83 -2.58 24.04
N LYS A 143 14.71 -2.14 24.63
CA LYS A 143 13.37 -2.51 24.16
C LYS A 143 13.16 -2.14 22.69
N PHE A 144 13.62 -0.96 22.30
CA PHE A 144 13.53 -0.49 20.91
C PHE A 144 14.37 -1.38 19.98
N LYS A 145 15.60 -1.72 20.36
CA LYS A 145 16.50 -2.59 19.60
C LYS A 145 15.94 -4.01 19.41
N GLU A 146 15.27 -4.57 20.43
CA GLU A 146 14.59 -5.88 20.33
C GLU A 146 13.40 -5.84 19.36
N ARG A 147 12.68 -4.73 19.36
CA ARG A 147 11.48 -4.50 18.55
C ARG A 147 11.81 -4.20 17.07
N PHE A 148 12.84 -3.41 16.80
CA PHE A 148 13.27 -2.98 15.46
C PHE A 148 14.62 -3.61 15.08
N ASN A 149 14.60 -4.87 14.65
CA ASN A 149 15.81 -5.65 14.30
C ASN A 149 16.31 -5.43 12.84
N ASN A 150 15.59 -4.60 12.08
CA ASN A 150 15.93 -4.21 10.72
C ASN A 150 17.02 -3.11 10.68
N TRP A 151 17.35 -2.48 11.81
CA TRP A 151 18.44 -1.51 11.91
C TRP A 151 19.68 -2.11 12.58
N ASN A 152 20.87 -1.66 12.16
CA ASN A 152 22.11 -2.01 12.83
C ASN A 152 22.40 -0.99 13.94
N VAL A 153 22.00 -1.31 15.18
CA VAL A 153 22.27 -0.44 16.34
C VAL A 153 23.74 -0.53 16.73
N VAL A 154 24.54 0.46 16.30
CA VAL A 154 26.00 0.50 16.51
C VAL A 154 26.39 1.02 17.90
N ALA A 155 25.52 1.81 18.53
CA ALA A 155 25.70 2.27 19.91
C ALA A 155 24.36 2.70 20.54
N ILE A 156 24.32 2.67 21.88
CA ILE A 156 23.28 3.29 22.69
C ILE A 156 23.91 4.46 23.43
N CYS A 157 23.36 5.65 23.28
CA CYS A 157 23.81 6.86 23.95
C CYS A 157 22.76 7.29 24.98
N SER A 158 23.19 7.70 26.18
CA SER A 158 22.29 8.06 27.28
C SER A 158 22.83 9.27 28.04
N ASP A 159 21.90 10.00 28.66
CA ASP A 159 22.19 11.12 29.56
C ASP A 159 22.71 10.67 30.91
N LYS A 160 22.45 9.42 31.27
CA LYS A 160 22.89 8.78 32.50
C LYS A 160 23.85 7.66 32.12
N THR A 161 25.00 7.60 32.80
CA THR A 161 25.88 6.44 32.76
C THR A 161 25.15 5.26 33.38
N GLU A 162 24.41 4.52 32.55
CA GLU A 162 23.61 3.36 32.89
C GLU A 162 23.88 2.26 31.87
N GLY A 163 24.19 1.05 32.34
CA GLY A 163 24.51 -0.09 31.49
C GLY A 163 25.77 0.15 30.63
N GLU A 164 25.68 -0.24 29.35
CA GLU A 164 26.74 -0.08 28.34
C GLU A 164 26.55 1.18 27.47
N ALA A 165 25.77 2.16 27.94
CA ALA A 165 25.54 3.39 27.19
C ALA A 165 26.80 4.26 27.09
N ILE A 166 27.03 4.83 25.91
CA ILE A 166 28.12 5.79 25.67
C ILE A 166 27.70 7.22 26.00
N ASP A 167 28.69 8.05 26.36
CA ASP A 167 28.49 9.49 26.50
C ASP A 167 28.38 10.18 25.12
N VAL A 168 27.68 11.32 25.06
CA VAL A 168 27.53 12.11 23.82
C VAL A 168 28.86 12.54 23.22
N SER A 169 29.92 12.69 24.02
CA SER A 169 31.25 13.03 23.53
C SER A 169 31.91 11.90 22.73
N GLU A 170 31.40 10.69 22.82
CA GLU A 170 31.93 9.51 22.14
C GLU A 170 31.27 9.24 20.79
N LEU A 171 30.20 9.97 20.43
CA LEU A 171 29.49 9.81 19.16
C LEU A 171 30.43 9.86 17.95
N THR A 172 31.47 10.69 18.00
CA THR A 172 32.45 10.82 16.90
C THR A 172 33.31 9.58 16.67
N LYS A 173 33.27 8.58 17.56
CA LYS A 173 34.01 7.32 17.43
C LYS A 173 33.26 6.27 16.61
N TYR A 174 31.98 6.49 16.33
CA TYR A 174 31.11 5.53 15.65
C TYR A 174 30.80 6.01 14.24
N ASP A 175 30.65 5.06 13.32
CA ASP A 175 30.10 5.32 11.98
C ASP A 175 28.60 5.04 12.00
N TYR A 176 27.80 6.06 11.68
CA TYR A 176 26.35 6.02 11.75
C TYR A 176 25.69 6.93 10.72
N ASP A 177 24.49 6.56 10.31
CA ASP A 177 23.66 7.27 9.34
C ASP A 177 22.82 8.35 10.03
N PHE A 178 22.25 8.03 11.19
CA PHE A 178 21.43 8.94 11.99
C PHE A 178 21.39 8.58 13.47
N ILE A 179 20.89 9.52 14.28
CA ILE A 179 20.57 9.30 15.69
C ILE A 179 19.05 9.22 15.83
N PHE A 180 18.55 8.18 16.51
CA PHE A 180 17.13 8.01 16.79
C PHE A 180 16.84 8.18 18.28
N ILE A 181 16.02 9.17 18.63
CA ILE A 181 15.60 9.45 19.99
C ILE A 181 14.39 8.56 20.31
N VAL A 182 14.58 7.57 21.20
CA VAL A 182 13.58 6.52 21.46
C VAL A 182 12.51 6.91 22.50
N GLU A 183 12.65 8.06 23.15
CA GLU A 183 11.75 8.52 24.21
C GLU A 183 11.37 10.00 24.04
N TYR A 184 10.31 10.44 24.74
CA TYR A 184 9.82 11.82 24.67
C TYR A 184 10.74 12.76 25.43
N LEU A 185 11.59 13.48 24.70
CA LEU A 185 12.55 14.44 25.24
C LEU A 185 12.31 15.83 24.67
N ASP A 186 12.76 16.84 25.41
CA ASP A 186 12.79 18.23 24.95
C ASP A 186 13.75 18.37 23.76
N LYS A 187 13.20 18.61 22.56
CA LYS A 187 13.98 18.65 21.31
C LYS A 187 15.10 19.67 21.36
N ASP A 188 14.87 20.87 21.90
CA ASP A 188 15.87 21.93 21.97
C ASP A 188 17.04 21.52 22.87
N LYS A 189 16.76 20.84 23.98
CA LYS A 189 17.81 20.29 24.85
C LYS A 189 18.60 19.20 24.15
N VAL A 190 17.94 18.30 23.43
CA VAL A 190 18.60 17.23 22.66
C VAL A 190 19.49 17.83 21.57
N TYR A 191 18.97 18.76 20.76
CA TYR A 191 19.75 19.42 19.71
C TYR A 191 20.95 20.17 20.27
N LYS A 192 20.78 20.92 21.37
CA LYS A 192 21.89 21.64 22.02
C LYS A 192 22.96 20.67 22.54
N LYS A 193 22.55 19.52 23.08
CA LYS A 193 23.45 18.53 23.66
C LYS A 193 24.22 17.77 22.58
N LEU A 194 23.52 17.25 21.59
CA LEU A 194 24.09 16.46 20.50
C LEU A 194 24.84 17.32 19.49
N GLY A 195 24.42 18.57 19.26
CA GLY A 195 24.91 19.43 18.19
C GLY A 195 26.42 19.70 18.19
N LYS A 196 27.11 19.56 19.33
CA LYS A 196 28.58 19.67 19.40
C LYS A 196 29.30 18.44 18.82
N TYR A 197 28.67 17.27 18.88
CA TYR A 197 29.29 15.97 18.59
C TYR A 197 28.63 15.23 17.42
N ASN A 198 27.44 15.68 17.00
CA ASN A 198 26.65 15.10 15.93
C ASN A 198 26.72 15.95 14.65
N LYS A 199 26.88 15.28 13.50
CA LYS A 199 26.85 15.88 12.16
C LYS A 199 25.74 15.29 11.28
N LYS A 200 24.92 14.40 11.83
CA LYS A 200 23.91 13.62 11.11
C LYS A 200 22.51 14.04 11.52
N ASN A 201 21.50 13.52 10.82
CA ASN A 201 20.11 13.79 11.16
C ASN A 201 19.75 13.18 12.51
N ILE A 202 18.89 13.88 13.26
CA ILE A 202 18.32 13.41 14.52
C ILE A 202 16.82 13.27 14.29
N TYR A 203 16.32 12.07 14.54
CA TYR A 203 14.91 11.72 14.39
C TYR A 203 14.32 11.39 15.76
N PHE A 204 13.11 11.88 16.03
CA PHE A 204 12.44 11.65 17.30
C PHE A 204 11.29 10.68 17.12
N ILE A 205 11.17 9.70 18.01
CA ILE A 205 10.06 8.72 17.99
C ILE A 205 8.67 9.40 17.95
N GLU A 206 8.55 10.59 18.54
CA GLU A 206 7.30 11.35 18.58
C GLU A 206 6.86 11.89 17.21
N ASP A 207 7.78 12.03 16.25
CA ASP A 207 7.49 12.48 14.89
C ASP A 207 6.95 11.35 14.00
N PHE A 208 7.18 10.09 14.39
CA PHE A 208 6.79 8.88 13.64
C PHE A 208 5.60 8.14 14.27
N LYS A 209 4.70 8.89 14.92
CA LYS A 209 3.44 8.34 15.43
C LYS A 209 2.57 7.85 14.25
N THR A 210 2.62 6.55 14.00
CA THR A 210 1.81 5.83 13.01
C THR A 210 0.32 5.86 13.36
N SER A 211 -0.33 6.98 13.07
CA SER A 211 -1.80 7.08 13.07
C SER A 211 -2.39 6.76 11.69
N VAL A 212 -1.53 6.61 10.68
CA VAL A 212 -1.92 6.44 9.30
C VAL A 212 -1.87 4.96 8.95
N ILE A 213 -3.03 4.40 8.62
CA ILE A 213 -3.20 3.05 8.11
C ILE A 213 -3.23 3.15 6.58
N GLU A 214 -2.20 2.59 5.94
CA GLU A 214 -2.09 2.49 4.48
C GLU A 214 -2.66 1.15 3.99
N GLY A 215 -2.89 1.02 2.69
CA GLY A 215 -3.58 -0.15 2.12
C GLY A 215 -2.98 -0.68 0.83
N VAL A 216 -1.76 -0.26 0.47
CA VAL A 216 -1.13 -0.66 -0.80
C VAL A 216 -0.95 -2.18 -0.84
N ASP A 217 -0.34 -2.74 0.20
CA ASP A 217 -0.05 -4.17 0.30
C ASP A 217 -1.34 -5.01 0.31
N TYR A 218 -2.37 -4.54 1.03
CA TYR A 218 -3.69 -5.16 1.04
C TYR A 218 -4.33 -5.17 -0.36
N LYS A 219 -4.25 -4.05 -1.10
CA LYS A 219 -4.84 -3.96 -2.45
C LYS A 219 -4.05 -4.76 -3.48
N ILE A 220 -2.73 -4.87 -3.35
CA ILE A 220 -1.91 -5.76 -4.18
C ILE A 220 -2.19 -7.23 -3.85
N SER A 221 -2.32 -7.59 -2.57
CA SER A 221 -2.77 -8.94 -2.15
C SER A 221 -4.12 -9.28 -2.77
N LYS A 222 -5.07 -8.35 -2.72
CA LYS A 222 -6.39 -8.50 -3.35
C LYS A 222 -6.27 -8.68 -4.87
N LEU A 223 -5.32 -8.01 -5.53
CA LEU A 223 -5.06 -8.20 -6.95
C LEU A 223 -4.69 -9.65 -7.25
N PHE A 224 -3.77 -10.24 -6.48
CA PHE A 224 -3.40 -11.64 -6.68
C PHE A 224 -4.50 -12.65 -6.37
N SER A 225 -5.61 -12.25 -5.75
CA SER A 225 -6.80 -13.10 -5.57
C SER A 225 -7.75 -13.11 -6.76
N LYS A 226 -7.53 -12.25 -7.77
CA LYS A 226 -8.37 -12.16 -8.97
C LYS A 226 -7.77 -13.00 -10.11
N GLU A 227 -8.61 -13.45 -11.03
CA GLU A 227 -8.17 -14.10 -12.27
C GLU A 227 -7.92 -13.08 -13.39
N GLU A 228 -8.65 -11.95 -13.34
CA GLU A 228 -8.62 -10.88 -14.33
C GLU A 228 -8.83 -9.51 -13.65
N VAL A 229 -8.02 -8.52 -14.05
CA VAL A 229 -8.20 -7.10 -13.69
C VAL A 229 -8.46 -6.29 -14.95
N CYS A 230 -9.72 -6.16 -15.33
CA CYS A 230 -10.14 -5.37 -16.48
C CYS A 230 -9.95 -3.86 -16.27
N GLY A 231 -9.90 -3.40 -15.01
CA GLY A 231 -9.83 -1.98 -14.69
C GLY A 231 -9.06 -1.63 -13.43
N ILE A 232 -8.42 -0.47 -13.42
CA ILE A 232 -7.77 0.09 -12.24
C ILE A 232 -8.31 1.50 -11.97
N VAL A 233 -8.58 1.83 -10.71
CA VAL A 233 -8.83 3.21 -10.27
C VAL A 233 -7.54 3.74 -9.64
N THR A 234 -7.09 4.93 -10.03
CA THR A 234 -5.99 5.68 -9.39
C THR A 234 -6.50 7.05 -8.93
N GLY A 235 -5.76 7.72 -8.06
CA GLY A 235 -6.04 9.07 -7.60
C GLY A 235 -6.05 9.24 -6.08
N LEU A 236 -6.73 10.31 -5.65
CA LEU A 236 -6.75 10.79 -4.27
C LEU A 236 -7.75 10.01 -3.38
N SER A 237 -7.81 10.40 -2.11
CA SER A 237 -8.79 9.90 -1.12
C SER A 237 -10.24 9.97 -1.61
N TYR A 238 -10.59 10.90 -2.50
CA TYR A 238 -11.91 11.05 -3.09
C TYR A 238 -12.37 9.74 -3.76
N ALA A 239 -11.54 9.16 -4.63
CA ALA A 239 -11.86 7.87 -5.24
C ALA A 239 -11.58 6.69 -4.31
N GLU A 240 -10.63 6.80 -3.38
CA GLU A 240 -10.35 5.73 -2.40
C GLU A 240 -11.61 5.30 -1.67
N VAL A 241 -12.42 6.27 -1.22
CA VAL A 241 -13.68 6.00 -0.50
C VAL A 241 -14.93 6.20 -1.35
N GLY A 242 -14.84 6.96 -2.45
CA GLY A 242 -15.99 7.33 -3.27
C GLY A 242 -16.33 6.37 -4.40
N ILE A 243 -15.45 5.42 -4.74
CA ILE A 243 -15.69 4.43 -5.81
C ILE A 243 -15.57 3.01 -5.25
N GLN A 244 -16.68 2.26 -5.32
CA GLN A 244 -16.77 0.87 -4.88
C GLN A 244 -16.48 -0.07 -6.04
N GLU A 245 -15.25 -0.57 -6.13
CA GLU A 245 -14.80 -1.41 -7.25
C GLU A 245 -15.67 -2.65 -7.54
N ASN A 246 -16.32 -3.20 -6.51
CA ASN A 246 -17.20 -4.38 -6.62
C ASN A 246 -18.57 -4.07 -7.25
N LEU A 247 -18.90 -2.79 -7.43
CA LEU A 247 -20.11 -2.33 -8.09
C LEU A 247 -19.86 -1.82 -9.51
N LEU A 248 -18.61 -1.72 -9.96
CA LEU A 248 -18.29 -1.34 -11.33
C LEU A 248 -18.66 -2.47 -12.31
N GLN A 249 -19.01 -2.10 -13.55
CA GLN A 249 -19.44 -3.04 -14.59
C GLN A 249 -18.41 -4.14 -14.91
N HIS A 250 -17.12 -3.84 -14.77
CA HIS A 250 -16.02 -4.76 -15.03
C HIS A 250 -15.22 -5.05 -13.74
N ASN A 251 -14.31 -6.03 -13.81
CA ASN A 251 -13.46 -6.39 -12.69
C ASN A 251 -12.40 -5.30 -12.42
N PHE A 252 -12.72 -4.38 -11.52
CA PHE A 252 -11.82 -3.30 -11.11
C PHE A 252 -11.05 -3.59 -9.83
N ILE A 253 -9.91 -2.93 -9.65
CA ILE A 253 -9.28 -2.74 -8.34
C ILE A 253 -9.02 -1.25 -8.12
N ASN A 254 -9.40 -0.76 -6.95
CA ASN A 254 -9.25 0.63 -6.58
C ASN A 254 -7.90 0.87 -5.90
N PHE A 255 -6.93 1.39 -6.65
CA PHE A 255 -5.61 1.85 -6.19
C PHE A 255 -5.53 3.39 -6.01
N ALA A 256 -6.65 4.04 -5.71
CA ALA A 256 -6.64 5.41 -5.20
C ALA A 256 -6.31 5.41 -3.70
N PHE A 257 -5.58 6.41 -3.23
CA PHE A 257 -5.18 6.52 -1.83
C PHE A 257 -5.19 7.96 -1.33
N SER A 258 -5.42 8.09 -0.03
CA SER A 258 -5.26 9.35 0.69
C SER A 258 -3.89 9.98 0.42
N ALA A 259 -3.92 11.26 0.02
CA ALA A 259 -2.76 12.07 -0.30
C ALA A 259 -1.89 11.59 -1.48
N GLN A 260 -2.31 10.59 -2.27
CA GLN A 260 -1.58 10.18 -3.48
C GLN A 260 -1.63 11.30 -4.53
N ASP A 261 -0.48 11.62 -5.12
CA ASP A 261 -0.37 12.59 -6.21
C ASP A 261 -0.26 11.90 -7.58
N LEU A 262 -0.27 12.71 -8.64
CA LEU A 262 -0.22 12.25 -10.03
C LEU A 262 1.05 11.46 -10.35
N TYR A 263 2.17 11.77 -9.69
CA TYR A 263 3.41 11.03 -9.90
C TYR A 263 3.25 9.58 -9.44
N TYR A 264 2.76 9.39 -8.20
CA TYR A 264 2.55 8.06 -7.65
C TYR A 264 1.36 7.33 -8.28
N ASP A 265 0.33 8.03 -8.77
CA ASP A 265 -0.72 7.43 -9.60
C ASP A 265 -0.11 6.71 -10.82
N PHE A 266 0.71 7.42 -11.59
CA PHE A 266 1.28 6.89 -12.82
C PHE A 266 2.37 5.85 -12.54
N LEU A 267 3.22 6.10 -11.54
CA LEU A 267 4.29 5.18 -11.18
C LEU A 267 3.74 3.84 -10.68
N LEU A 268 2.72 3.87 -9.81
CA LEU A 268 2.05 2.68 -9.33
C LEU A 268 1.41 1.92 -10.50
N LEU A 269 0.73 2.60 -11.42
CA LEU A 269 0.16 1.89 -12.58
C LEU A 269 1.24 1.22 -13.41
N LYS A 270 2.35 1.90 -13.73
CA LYS A 270 3.46 1.29 -14.49
C LYS A 270 4.03 0.07 -13.78
N TYR A 271 4.11 0.12 -12.45
CA TYR A 271 4.53 -1.02 -11.65
C TYR A 271 3.55 -2.19 -11.79
N LEU A 272 2.25 -1.95 -11.57
CA LEU A 272 1.21 -2.96 -11.69
C LEU A 272 1.09 -3.54 -13.11
N PHE A 273 1.36 -2.74 -14.15
CA PHE A 273 1.33 -3.19 -15.54
C PHE A 273 2.46 -4.17 -15.91
N GLN A 274 3.44 -4.38 -15.02
CA GLN A 274 4.42 -5.46 -15.15
C GLN A 274 3.84 -6.82 -14.75
N PHE A 275 2.71 -6.85 -14.04
CA PHE A 275 2.08 -8.09 -13.61
C PHE A 275 1.31 -8.72 -14.77
N GLU A 276 1.47 -10.02 -14.95
CA GLU A 276 0.96 -10.78 -16.10
C GLU A 276 -0.56 -10.64 -16.23
N GLU A 277 -1.28 -10.76 -15.11
CA GLU A 277 -2.73 -10.60 -15.04
C GLU A 277 -3.19 -9.21 -15.49
N VAL A 278 -2.54 -8.17 -15.00
CA VAL A 278 -2.88 -6.78 -15.33
C VAL A 278 -2.55 -6.52 -16.79
N LYS A 279 -1.32 -6.85 -17.23
CA LYS A 279 -0.85 -6.64 -18.59
C LYS A 279 -1.74 -7.32 -19.63
N ARG A 280 -2.25 -8.51 -19.32
CA ARG A 280 -3.10 -9.31 -20.21
C ARG A 280 -4.51 -8.75 -20.34
N SER A 281 -5.06 -8.12 -19.31
CA SER A 281 -6.51 -7.88 -19.21
C SER A 281 -6.95 -6.44 -19.00
N LEU A 282 -6.04 -5.54 -18.61
CA LEU A 282 -6.37 -4.16 -18.32
C LEU A 282 -6.89 -3.43 -19.57
N LYS A 283 -8.12 -2.93 -19.48
CA LYS A 283 -8.83 -2.21 -20.55
C LYS A 283 -9.16 -0.78 -20.17
N TYR A 284 -9.34 -0.52 -18.87
CA TYR A 284 -9.82 0.75 -18.37
C TYR A 284 -8.96 1.27 -17.22
N VAL A 285 -8.67 2.56 -17.22
CA VAL A 285 -8.10 3.23 -16.05
C VAL A 285 -8.92 4.46 -15.73
N ILE A 286 -9.53 4.44 -14.53
CA ILE A 286 -10.19 5.61 -13.95
C ILE A 286 -9.13 6.41 -13.20
N ILE A 287 -8.87 7.64 -13.65
CA ILE A 287 -7.94 8.58 -13.04
C ILE A 287 -8.75 9.61 -12.28
N ASN A 288 -8.76 9.51 -10.96
CA ASN A 288 -9.43 10.50 -10.13
C ASN A 288 -8.56 11.73 -9.94
N LEU A 289 -9.13 12.89 -10.27
CA LEU A 289 -8.49 14.19 -10.06
C LEU A 289 -9.40 15.09 -9.23
N ALA A 290 -8.78 16.02 -8.51
CA ALA A 290 -9.42 17.18 -7.91
C ALA A 290 -8.95 18.44 -8.65
N TYR A 291 -9.70 19.54 -8.54
CA TYR A 291 -9.33 20.79 -9.21
C TYR A 291 -7.96 21.36 -8.78
N TYR A 292 -7.42 20.91 -7.65
CA TYR A 292 -6.08 21.28 -7.19
C TYR A 292 -5.00 20.24 -7.54
N SER A 293 -5.32 19.11 -8.20
CA SER A 293 -4.37 18.00 -8.44
C SER A 293 -3.10 18.44 -9.17
N PHE A 294 -3.19 19.37 -10.14
CA PHE A 294 -2.00 19.87 -10.81
C PHE A 294 -1.10 20.70 -9.87
N ASP A 295 -1.67 21.33 -8.85
CA ASP A 295 -0.91 22.07 -7.83
C ASP A 295 -0.51 21.21 -6.63
N TYR A 296 -0.73 19.90 -6.67
CA TYR A 296 -0.49 19.00 -5.55
C TYR A 296 0.77 18.17 -5.74
N ASP A 297 1.59 18.14 -4.70
CA ASP A 297 2.81 17.33 -4.59
C ASP A 297 2.85 16.79 -3.16
N MET A 298 2.82 15.47 -3.00
CA MET A 298 2.76 14.83 -1.69
C MET A 298 3.97 15.20 -0.83
N SER A 299 5.16 15.38 -1.44
CA SER A 299 6.41 15.69 -0.75
C SER A 299 6.41 17.08 -0.09
N LYS A 300 5.62 18.01 -0.63
CA LYS A 300 5.49 19.39 -0.14
C LYS A 300 4.50 19.54 1.01
N THR A 301 3.93 18.44 1.49
CA THR A 301 2.94 18.45 2.57
C THR A 301 3.38 17.60 3.75
N ILE A 302 2.58 17.61 4.83
CA ILE A 302 2.76 16.70 5.96
C ILE A 302 2.68 15.21 5.56
N SER A 303 2.14 14.91 4.37
CA SER A 303 2.02 13.56 3.82
C SER A 303 3.30 13.04 3.17
N LYS A 304 4.41 13.79 3.16
CA LYS A 304 5.68 13.38 2.52
C LYS A 304 6.20 12.01 2.96
N TYR A 305 5.91 11.60 4.20
CA TYR A 305 6.32 10.29 4.71
C TYR A 305 5.42 9.15 4.25
N ARG A 306 4.23 9.42 3.69
CA ARG A 306 3.36 8.40 3.09
C ARG A 306 3.95 7.77 1.83
N ILE A 307 5.10 8.24 1.34
CA ILE A 307 5.89 7.56 0.31
C ILE A 307 6.28 6.14 0.74
N HIS A 308 6.42 5.89 2.05
CA HIS A 308 6.84 4.59 2.60
C HIS A 308 5.97 3.41 2.12
N ARG A 309 4.69 3.64 1.80
CA ARG A 309 3.78 2.59 1.32
C ARG A 309 4.20 1.99 -0.04
N TYR A 310 5.11 2.64 -0.76
CA TYR A 310 5.57 2.18 -2.06
C TYR A 310 6.99 1.60 -2.06
N THR A 311 7.77 1.82 -1.00
CA THR A 311 9.22 1.52 -0.99
C THR A 311 9.54 0.02 -1.05
N ASN A 312 8.56 -0.85 -0.73
CA ASN A 312 8.65 -2.30 -0.95
C ASN A 312 8.58 -2.69 -2.43
N TYR A 313 8.01 -1.84 -3.28
CA TYR A 313 7.72 -2.12 -4.68
C TYR A 313 8.67 -1.38 -5.62
N PHE A 314 8.96 -0.12 -5.31
CA PHE A 314 9.89 0.73 -6.05
C PHE A 314 10.51 1.80 -5.15
N LYS A 315 11.81 2.07 -5.35
CA LYS A 315 12.60 3.00 -4.52
C LYS A 315 12.59 4.43 -5.10
N GLU A 316 11.41 5.00 -5.26
CA GLU A 316 11.22 6.35 -5.79
C GLU A 316 10.72 7.32 -4.70
N TYR A 317 11.45 8.41 -4.48
CA TYR A 317 11.22 9.40 -3.43
C TYR A 317 10.95 10.78 -4.05
N HIS A 318 9.99 10.84 -4.96
CA HIS A 318 9.72 12.02 -5.79
C HIS A 318 9.65 13.30 -4.97
N ASN A 319 10.53 14.25 -5.31
CA ASN A 319 10.70 15.55 -4.64
C ASN A 319 10.89 15.48 -3.11
N ASN A 320 11.27 14.33 -2.54
CA ASN A 320 11.48 14.15 -1.10
C ASN A 320 12.94 13.77 -0.80
N ASP A 321 13.68 14.72 -0.21
CA ASP A 321 15.07 14.52 0.15
C ASP A 321 15.27 13.74 1.48
N ASP A 322 14.20 13.57 2.26
CA ASP A 322 14.23 12.90 3.58
C ASP A 322 13.95 11.39 3.45
N ILE A 323 14.84 10.69 2.75
CA ILE A 323 14.75 9.24 2.50
C ILE A 323 14.73 8.44 3.81
N ILE A 324 15.61 8.79 4.75
CA ILE A 324 15.70 8.09 6.04
C ILE A 324 14.39 8.23 6.83
N GLY A 325 13.76 9.42 6.84
CA GLY A 325 12.46 9.59 7.49
C GLY A 325 11.35 8.73 6.85
N VAL A 326 11.39 8.52 5.53
CA VAL A 326 10.47 7.60 4.84
C VAL A 326 10.70 6.16 5.30
N ASP A 327 11.95 5.70 5.35
CA ASP A 327 12.28 4.34 5.78
C ASP A 327 12.00 4.09 7.27
N ILE A 328 12.17 5.11 8.13
CA ILE A 328 11.72 5.04 9.52
C ILE A 328 10.22 4.87 9.58
N THR A 329 9.46 5.64 8.79
CA THR A 329 8.00 5.52 8.73
C THR A 329 7.57 4.13 8.28
N LYS A 330 8.26 3.56 7.29
CA LYS A 330 8.07 2.17 6.82
C LYS A 330 8.24 1.17 7.96
N ALA A 331 9.37 1.22 8.67
CA ALA A 331 9.68 0.29 9.74
C ALA A 331 8.60 0.30 10.85
N PHE A 332 8.12 1.50 11.22
CA PHE A 332 7.07 1.64 12.22
C PHE A 332 5.70 1.14 11.70
N TYR A 333 5.42 1.33 10.41
CA TYR A 333 4.18 0.87 9.80
C TYR A 333 4.10 -0.66 9.77
N GLU A 334 5.13 -1.34 9.27
CA GLU A 334 5.20 -2.80 9.14
C GLU A 334 5.12 -3.52 10.49
N GLU A 335 5.56 -2.86 11.56
CA GLU A 335 5.59 -3.43 12.90
C GLU A 335 4.29 -3.19 13.69
N ARG A 336 3.39 -2.30 13.22
CA ARG A 336 2.20 -1.88 13.97
C ARG A 336 0.88 -2.12 13.27
N ILE A 337 0.87 -2.15 11.95
CA ILE A 337 -0.37 -2.11 11.17
C ILE A 337 -0.61 -3.47 10.50
N THR A 338 -1.81 -4.01 10.71
CA THR A 338 -2.25 -5.24 10.05
C THR A 338 -3.25 -4.93 8.93
N PHE A 339 -3.46 -5.90 8.03
CA PHE A 339 -4.51 -5.80 7.02
C PHE A 339 -5.91 -5.67 7.65
N GLN A 340 -6.12 -6.25 8.83
CA GLN A 340 -7.39 -6.12 9.55
C GLN A 340 -7.63 -4.69 10.04
N ASP A 341 -6.59 -3.95 10.42
CA ASP A 341 -6.70 -2.54 10.80
C ASP A 341 -7.14 -1.69 9.60
N TYR A 342 -6.59 -1.95 8.41
CA TYR A 342 -7.00 -1.30 7.16
C TYR A 342 -8.48 -1.57 6.85
N VAL A 343 -8.91 -2.83 6.92
CA VAL A 343 -10.31 -3.21 6.70
C VAL A 343 -11.24 -2.53 7.72
N ASN A 344 -10.85 -2.50 8.99
CA ASN A 344 -11.64 -1.88 10.06
C ASN A 344 -11.77 -0.36 9.86
N MET A 345 -10.67 0.32 9.50
CA MET A 345 -10.68 1.75 9.20
C MET A 345 -11.66 2.09 8.06
N ASN A 346 -11.63 1.34 6.97
CA ASN A 346 -12.53 1.60 5.84
C ASN A 346 -13.99 1.35 6.19
N LYS A 347 -14.29 0.28 6.93
CA LYS A 347 -15.65 0.04 7.46
C LYS A 347 -16.15 1.17 8.35
N MET A 348 -15.27 1.84 9.09
CA MET A 348 -15.63 3.02 9.88
C MET A 348 -15.96 4.21 8.98
N LYS A 349 -15.14 4.50 7.96
CA LYS A 349 -15.40 5.58 6.99
C LYS A 349 -16.73 5.36 6.25
N GLU A 350 -16.99 4.13 5.81
CA GLU A 350 -18.22 3.75 5.10
C GLU A 350 -19.49 4.04 5.90
N LYS A 351 -19.46 3.83 7.22
CA LYS A 351 -20.60 4.02 8.13
C LYS A 351 -20.71 5.43 8.71
N SER A 352 -19.69 6.26 8.50
CA SER A 352 -19.64 7.61 9.06
C SER A 352 -20.55 8.55 8.28
N ILE A 353 -21.17 9.48 8.99
CA ILE A 353 -22.05 10.50 8.41
C ILE A 353 -21.47 11.86 8.77
N LEU A 354 -21.50 12.77 7.81
CA LEU A 354 -21.03 14.14 7.94
C LEU A 354 -21.61 14.80 9.20
N ASN A 355 -20.71 15.20 10.12
CA ASN A 355 -21.06 16.06 11.23
C ASN A 355 -20.95 17.52 10.79
N ILE A 356 -22.08 18.21 10.69
CA ILE A 356 -22.13 19.56 10.10
C ILE A 356 -21.45 20.56 11.05
N ASN A 357 -20.34 21.11 10.57
CA ASN A 357 -19.65 22.26 11.15
C ASN A 357 -18.98 23.05 10.03
N ASP A 358 -19.62 24.16 9.63
CA ASP A 358 -19.18 25.01 8.51
C ASP A 358 -17.70 25.42 8.60
N GLN A 359 -17.13 25.59 9.80
CA GLN A 359 -15.73 26.00 9.95
C GLN A 359 -14.74 24.97 9.39
N ASN A 360 -15.03 23.68 9.57
CA ASN A 360 -14.19 22.61 9.07
C ASN A 360 -14.27 22.52 7.53
N GLY A 361 -15.47 22.64 6.97
CA GLY A 361 -15.66 22.70 5.51
C GLY A 361 -14.94 23.89 4.87
N ILE A 362 -15.00 25.07 5.51
CA ILE A 362 -14.25 26.27 5.10
C ILE A 362 -12.74 26.02 5.16
N TYR A 363 -12.24 25.45 6.26
CA TYR A 363 -10.82 25.16 6.45
C TYR A 363 -10.31 24.23 5.36
N GLU A 364 -11.01 23.13 5.12
CA GLU A 364 -10.60 22.13 4.15
C GLU A 364 -10.63 22.67 2.71
N ALA A 365 -11.71 23.36 2.33
CA ALA A 365 -11.85 23.98 1.01
C ALA A 365 -10.75 25.02 0.75
N LYS A 366 -10.43 25.86 1.75
CA LYS A 366 -9.36 26.85 1.64
C LYS A 366 -7.99 26.18 1.56
N ARG A 367 -7.70 25.21 2.43
CA ARG A 367 -6.42 24.48 2.44
C ARG A 367 -6.15 23.81 1.09
N ASN A 368 -7.14 23.12 0.54
CA ASN A 368 -7.00 22.42 -0.74
C ASN A 368 -6.91 23.41 -1.91
N SER A 369 -7.71 24.48 -1.90
CA SER A 369 -7.75 25.44 -3.00
C SER A 369 -6.70 26.57 -2.94
N SER A 370 -5.91 26.65 -1.86
CA SER A 370 -4.81 27.61 -1.70
C SER A 370 -3.47 27.17 -2.30
N MET A 371 -3.29 25.88 -2.60
CA MET A 371 -2.04 25.35 -3.17
C MET A 371 -1.78 26.00 -4.53
N ASP A 372 -0.64 26.66 -4.75
CA ASP A 372 -0.30 27.30 -6.03
C ASP A 372 1.20 27.20 -6.29
N TYR A 373 1.63 26.02 -6.75
CA TYR A 373 3.04 25.70 -7.00
C TYR A 373 3.27 25.58 -8.49
N LYS A 374 3.77 26.65 -9.13
CA LYS A 374 3.94 26.72 -10.60
C LYS A 374 4.78 25.59 -11.18
N ASP A 375 5.88 25.22 -10.51
CA ASP A 375 6.76 24.16 -10.99
C ASP A 375 6.08 22.79 -10.90
N THR A 376 5.40 22.51 -9.79
CA THR A 376 4.56 21.32 -9.61
C THR A 376 3.45 21.26 -10.66
N ARG A 377 2.80 22.39 -10.97
CA ARG A 377 1.78 22.48 -12.03
C ARG A 377 2.32 22.05 -13.38
N TYR A 378 3.47 22.57 -13.76
CA TYR A 378 4.11 22.25 -15.03
C TYR A 378 4.57 20.78 -15.10
N GLU A 379 5.12 20.27 -14.01
CA GLU A 379 5.49 18.87 -13.87
C GLU A 379 4.27 17.94 -13.99
N ASN A 380 3.22 18.20 -13.21
CA ASN A 380 2.02 17.37 -13.19
C ASN A 380 1.25 17.37 -14.51
N GLU A 381 1.27 18.49 -15.26
CA GLU A 381 0.75 18.51 -16.63
C GLU A 381 1.49 17.52 -17.53
N LYS A 382 2.83 17.48 -17.45
CA LYS A 382 3.63 16.51 -18.21
C LYS A 382 3.41 15.07 -17.75
N ILE A 383 3.29 14.86 -16.44
CA ILE A 383 3.01 13.53 -15.89
C ILE A 383 1.69 13.02 -16.43
N LEU A 384 0.63 13.83 -16.41
CA LEU A 384 -0.67 13.40 -16.93
C LEU A 384 -0.65 13.17 -18.45
N ASP A 385 0.05 14.01 -19.22
CA ASP A 385 0.26 13.77 -20.66
C ASP A 385 0.94 12.42 -20.92
N ASN A 386 2.05 12.14 -20.23
CA ASN A 386 2.77 10.87 -20.34
C ASN A 386 1.94 9.68 -19.86
N TYR A 387 1.15 9.86 -18.81
CA TYR A 387 0.27 8.84 -18.25
C TYR A 387 -0.80 8.46 -19.29
N ILE A 388 -1.51 9.45 -19.84
CA ILE A 388 -2.54 9.20 -20.86
C ILE A 388 -1.92 8.63 -22.15
N HIS A 389 -0.73 9.10 -22.55
CA HIS A 389 0.00 8.54 -23.67
C HIS A 389 0.26 7.05 -23.49
N PHE A 390 0.84 6.66 -22.36
CA PHE A 390 1.14 5.28 -22.00
C PHE A 390 -0.12 4.40 -22.07
N LEU A 391 -1.23 4.87 -21.52
CA LEU A 391 -2.51 4.15 -21.57
C LEU A 391 -2.97 3.93 -23.01
N LYS A 392 -2.98 4.98 -23.83
CA LYS A 392 -3.42 4.91 -25.23
C LYS A 392 -2.52 4.01 -26.08
N GLU A 393 -1.20 4.07 -25.91
CA GLU A 393 -0.26 3.19 -26.62
C GLU A 393 -0.46 1.70 -26.30
N ASN A 394 -0.95 1.40 -25.10
CA ASN A 394 -1.28 0.03 -24.67
C ASN A 394 -2.75 -0.33 -24.91
N ASN A 395 -3.51 0.47 -25.68
CA ASN A 395 -4.94 0.28 -25.94
C ASN A 395 -5.82 0.23 -24.67
N ILE A 396 -5.40 0.96 -23.63
CA ILE A 396 -6.13 1.12 -22.38
C ILE A 396 -6.88 2.45 -22.45
N LYS A 397 -8.16 2.46 -22.10
CA LYS A 397 -9.00 3.65 -22.11
C LYS A 397 -8.82 4.47 -20.83
N PRO A 398 -8.26 5.68 -20.89
CA PRO A 398 -8.25 6.61 -19.76
C PRO A 398 -9.63 7.25 -19.58
N ILE A 399 -10.08 7.33 -18.34
CA ILE A 399 -11.32 8.01 -17.93
C ILE A 399 -10.99 8.92 -16.76
N ILE A 400 -11.16 10.24 -16.92
CA ILE A 400 -10.90 11.20 -15.85
C ILE A 400 -12.18 11.43 -15.05
N VAL A 401 -12.12 11.26 -13.74
CA VAL A 401 -13.27 11.39 -12.84
C VAL A 401 -13.00 12.39 -11.73
N ILE A 402 -13.91 13.35 -11.55
CA ILE A 402 -13.92 14.28 -10.42
C ILE A 402 -15.11 13.93 -9.53
N CYS A 403 -14.84 13.45 -8.32
CA CYS A 403 -15.86 13.02 -7.37
C CYS A 403 -16.74 14.19 -6.89
N PRO A 404 -17.99 13.91 -6.49
CA PRO A 404 -18.85 14.87 -5.83
C PRO A 404 -18.28 15.32 -4.47
N THR A 405 -18.62 16.56 -4.09
CA THR A 405 -18.24 17.15 -2.79
C THR A 405 -19.45 17.77 -2.11
N SER A 406 -19.41 17.89 -0.77
CA SER A 406 -20.52 18.47 -0.02
C SER A 406 -20.76 19.94 -0.38
N SER A 407 -21.95 20.45 -0.08
CA SER A 407 -22.30 21.85 -0.33
C SER A 407 -21.41 22.81 0.49
N TYR A 408 -21.03 22.40 1.70
CA TYR A 408 -20.18 23.13 2.62
C TYR A 408 -18.73 23.23 2.15
N TYR A 409 -18.24 22.29 1.33
CA TYR A 409 -16.91 22.36 0.75
C TYR A 409 -16.90 23.20 -0.53
N ARG A 410 -17.74 22.85 -1.50
CA ARG A 410 -17.73 23.52 -2.83
C ARG A 410 -18.09 24.99 -2.77
N LYS A 411 -18.88 25.43 -1.79
CA LYS A 411 -19.25 26.84 -1.58
C LYS A 411 -18.04 27.74 -1.32
N TYR A 412 -17.01 27.22 -0.65
CA TYR A 412 -15.82 27.99 -0.25
C TYR A 412 -14.57 27.63 -1.05
N PHE A 413 -14.70 26.77 -2.06
CA PHE A 413 -13.59 26.35 -2.90
C PHE A 413 -13.25 27.43 -3.94
N ASN A 414 -11.97 27.77 -4.10
CA ASN A 414 -11.53 28.80 -5.04
C ASN A 414 -11.75 28.36 -6.50
N ASN A 415 -12.69 29.01 -7.19
CA ASN A 415 -13.04 28.70 -8.59
C ASN A 415 -11.89 28.89 -9.59
N ASN A 416 -10.86 29.69 -9.28
CA ASN A 416 -9.69 29.83 -10.15
C ASN A 416 -8.99 28.48 -10.40
N LYS A 417 -9.06 27.56 -9.42
CA LYS A 417 -8.52 26.21 -9.56
C LYS A 417 -9.23 25.41 -10.64
N LYS A 418 -10.56 25.53 -10.72
CA LYS A 418 -11.36 24.92 -11.80
C LYS A 418 -10.93 25.45 -13.17
N THR A 419 -10.74 26.76 -13.30
CA THR A 419 -10.27 27.36 -14.57
C THR A 419 -8.90 26.82 -14.97
N THR A 420 -7.92 26.81 -14.08
CA THR A 420 -6.59 26.29 -14.43
C THR A 420 -6.61 24.79 -14.74
N PHE A 421 -7.39 24.02 -13.97
CA PHE A 421 -7.59 22.59 -14.19
C PHE A 421 -8.13 22.30 -15.60
N TYR A 422 -9.23 22.95 -16.00
CA TYR A 422 -9.80 22.76 -17.33
C TYR A 422 -8.93 23.30 -18.47
N ASN A 423 -8.16 24.37 -18.25
CA ASN A 423 -7.20 24.83 -19.25
C ASN A 423 -6.16 23.75 -19.57
N ILE A 424 -5.70 23.00 -18.57
CA ILE A 424 -4.76 21.89 -18.76
C ILE A 424 -5.48 20.70 -19.41
N LEU A 425 -6.64 20.29 -18.89
CA LEU A 425 -7.39 19.16 -19.45
C LEU A 425 -7.82 19.38 -20.89
N ASN A 426 -8.18 20.59 -21.30
CA ASN A 426 -8.55 20.87 -22.68
C ASN A 426 -7.39 20.60 -23.64
N ARG A 427 -6.15 20.98 -23.29
CA ARG A 427 -4.96 20.68 -24.09
C ARG A 427 -4.71 19.18 -24.22
N ILE A 428 -4.90 18.44 -23.13
CA ILE A 428 -4.78 16.98 -23.11
C ILE A 428 -5.89 16.34 -23.98
N ASN A 429 -7.11 16.86 -23.87
CA ASN A 429 -8.26 16.34 -24.60
C ASN A 429 -8.15 16.57 -26.12
N GLU A 430 -7.61 17.73 -26.53
CA GLU A 430 -7.27 18.01 -27.94
C GLU A 430 -6.32 16.96 -28.53
N LYS A 431 -5.42 16.40 -27.72
CA LYS A 431 -4.42 15.40 -28.16
C LYS A 431 -4.95 13.97 -28.14
N TYR A 432 -5.79 13.61 -27.16
CA TYR A 432 -6.10 12.20 -26.88
C TYR A 432 -7.59 11.84 -26.88
N ASN A 433 -8.49 12.81 -26.92
CA ASN A 433 -9.93 12.63 -26.77
C ASN A 433 -10.27 11.72 -25.57
N VAL A 434 -10.15 12.26 -24.37
CA VAL A 434 -10.30 11.56 -23.08
C VAL A 434 -11.66 11.91 -22.48
N GLN A 435 -12.38 10.90 -22.01
CA GLN A 435 -13.63 11.12 -21.31
C GLN A 435 -13.37 11.80 -19.95
N VAL A 436 -14.11 12.88 -19.66
CA VAL A 436 -14.04 13.61 -18.38
C VAL A 436 -15.43 13.63 -17.76
N ILE A 437 -15.56 13.09 -16.56
CA ILE A 437 -16.81 13.00 -15.79
C ILE A 437 -16.64 13.85 -14.52
N ASP A 438 -17.28 15.02 -14.48
CA ASP A 438 -17.12 15.98 -13.38
C ASP A 438 -18.40 16.12 -12.54
N TYR A 439 -18.35 15.58 -11.33
CA TYR A 439 -19.45 15.64 -10.37
C TYR A 439 -19.18 16.57 -9.19
N PHE A 440 -18.11 17.37 -9.21
CA PHE A 440 -17.69 18.22 -8.08
C PHE A 440 -18.81 19.10 -7.51
N GLN A 441 -19.65 19.67 -8.40
CA GLN A 441 -20.76 20.56 -8.06
C GLN A 441 -22.14 19.89 -8.10
N SER A 442 -22.20 18.56 -8.20
CA SER A 442 -23.46 17.84 -8.39
C SER A 442 -24.42 18.06 -7.20
N CYS A 443 -25.66 18.42 -7.52
CA CYS A 443 -26.75 18.55 -6.55
C CYS A 443 -27.47 17.22 -6.27
N LEU A 444 -27.05 16.14 -6.92
CA LEU A 444 -27.63 14.81 -6.69
C LEU A 444 -27.30 14.28 -5.29
N PHE A 445 -26.20 14.72 -4.69
CA PHE A 445 -25.69 14.21 -3.40
C PHE A 445 -26.19 15.06 -2.23
N GLN A 446 -26.68 14.39 -1.20
CA GLN A 446 -27.18 14.99 0.04
C GLN A 446 -26.16 14.83 1.15
N ASP A 447 -26.32 15.56 2.26
CA ASP A 447 -25.35 15.57 3.36
C ASP A 447 -25.09 14.17 3.97
N ASP A 448 -26.09 13.28 3.94
CA ASP A 448 -25.99 11.90 4.42
C ASP A 448 -25.29 10.94 3.44
N ASP A 449 -24.91 11.41 2.25
CA ASP A 449 -24.05 10.71 1.30
C ASP A 449 -22.54 10.94 1.60
N PHE A 450 -22.20 11.78 2.58
CA PHE A 450 -20.83 12.14 2.93
C PHE A 450 -20.45 11.73 4.36
N TRP A 451 -19.18 11.41 4.60
CA TRP A 451 -18.64 11.23 5.97
C TRP A 451 -17.84 12.45 6.46
N ASP A 452 -17.26 13.21 5.54
CA ASP A 452 -16.65 14.51 5.80
C ASP A 452 -17.03 15.53 4.70
N TYR A 453 -16.41 16.71 4.68
CA TYR A 453 -16.85 17.78 3.78
C TYR A 453 -16.49 17.53 2.31
N SER A 454 -15.49 16.70 2.01
CA SER A 454 -15.00 16.48 0.65
C SER A 454 -15.13 15.03 0.17
N HIS A 455 -15.46 14.08 1.05
CA HIS A 455 -15.49 12.65 0.76
C HIS A 455 -16.85 11.99 1.01
N LEU A 456 -17.24 11.13 0.07
CA LEU A 456 -18.43 10.29 0.16
C LEU A 456 -18.26 9.19 1.22
N ASN A 457 -19.34 8.85 1.93
CA ASN A 457 -19.42 7.65 2.76
C ASN A 457 -19.83 6.42 1.91
N GLY A 458 -20.11 5.28 2.55
CA GLY A 458 -20.47 4.04 1.85
C GLY A 458 -21.74 4.18 1.01
N LYS A 459 -22.75 4.92 1.50
CA LYS A 459 -24.00 5.19 0.79
C LYS A 459 -23.75 6.08 -0.44
N GLY A 460 -23.01 7.16 -0.25
CA GLY A 460 -22.65 8.07 -1.34
C GLY A 460 -21.78 7.40 -2.41
N ALA A 461 -20.84 6.56 -1.99
CA ALA A 461 -19.95 5.81 -2.88
C ALA A 461 -20.71 4.78 -3.72
N GLU A 462 -21.64 4.04 -3.13
CA GLU A 462 -22.52 3.13 -3.86
C GLU A 462 -23.31 3.88 -4.96
N LYS A 463 -23.91 5.01 -4.58
CA LYS A 463 -24.67 5.88 -5.49
C LYS A 463 -23.81 6.43 -6.62
N PHE A 464 -22.64 6.97 -6.30
CA PHE A 464 -21.74 7.53 -7.31
C PHE A 464 -21.20 6.46 -8.24
N THR A 465 -20.87 5.27 -7.73
CA THR A 465 -20.39 4.15 -8.56
C THR A 465 -21.46 3.69 -9.55
N LYS A 466 -22.74 3.64 -9.14
CA LYS A 466 -23.85 3.33 -10.06
C LYS A 466 -23.98 4.37 -11.17
N ILE A 467 -23.88 5.66 -10.82
CA ILE A 467 -23.86 6.75 -11.80
C ILE A 467 -22.69 6.59 -12.78
N LEU A 468 -21.48 6.26 -12.29
CA LEU A 468 -20.32 6.04 -13.14
C LEU A 468 -20.54 4.91 -14.16
N ASN A 469 -21.21 3.82 -13.80
CA ASN A 469 -21.50 2.76 -14.76
C ASN A 469 -22.40 3.22 -15.92
N GLU A 470 -23.27 4.20 -15.68
CA GLU A 470 -24.17 4.77 -16.69
C GLU A 470 -23.48 5.85 -17.54
N GLU A 471 -22.60 6.64 -16.92
CA GLU A 471 -21.89 7.76 -17.56
C GLU A 471 -20.66 7.32 -18.34
N ILE A 472 -19.94 6.29 -17.87
CA ILE A 472 -18.75 5.80 -18.53
C ILE A 472 -19.16 5.19 -19.86
N GLU A 473 -18.58 5.73 -20.93
CA GLU A 473 -18.58 5.04 -22.21
C GLU A 473 -17.56 3.92 -22.05
N TRP A 474 -17.99 2.66 -22.02
CA TRP A 474 -17.08 1.52 -21.88
C TRP A 474 -16.35 1.28 -23.20
#